data_AF-A0A1A9F436-F1
#
_entry.id   AF-A0A1A9F436-F1
#
_cell.length_a   1.000
_cell.length_b   1.000
_cell.length_c   1.000
_cell.angle_alpha   90.00
_cell.angle_beta   90.00
_cell.angle_gamma   90.00
#
_symmetry.space_group_name_H-M   'P 1'
#
loop_
_entity.id
_entity.type
_entity.pdbx_description
1 polymer ?
#
loop_
_entity_poly.entity_id
_entity_poly.type
_entity_poly.pdbx_seq_one_letter_code
_entity_poly.pdbx_strand_id
1 'polypeptide(L)'
;MSNDYPRDLIGYGANPPHPRWPGDARIAISFVLNYEEGGERCILHGDKESEAFLSEMVSAQPLQGERNMSMESLYEYGSRVGVWRLLRLFKKHDIPLTIFAVAMAAERHPEVIQAMHAAGHEICSHGYRWIDYQYMDESEERDHMQRAIDILTKITGERPLGWYTGRTGPNTRNLVMQEGGFLYDSDTYDDDLPYWTDNNGKGHLVIPYTLDTNDMRFSQAQGFNCGDQFYQYLKDAFDVLYEEGAEAPKMLSIGMHCRLLGRPARMAALEKFIKYANSHDKVWFSRRVDIARHWHETHPYQAGESK
;
A
#
# COMPACT_ATOMS: atom_id res chain seq x y z
N MET A 1 -19.75 27.96 -3.23
CA MET A 1 -19.31 27.27 -1.99
C MET A 1 -18.02 27.96 -1.57
N SER A 2 -17.80 28.19 -0.27
CA SER A 2 -16.65 29.00 0.17
C SER A 2 -15.35 28.44 -0.41
N ASN A 3 -14.44 29.32 -0.81
CA ASN A 3 -13.09 29.00 -1.29
C ASN A 3 -12.20 28.29 -0.24
N ASP A 4 -12.76 27.88 0.90
CA ASP A 4 -12.05 27.47 2.12
C ASP A 4 -12.39 26.02 2.57
N TYR A 5 -13.10 25.22 1.77
CA TYR A 5 -13.36 23.81 2.12
C TYR A 5 -12.24 22.91 1.57
N PRO A 6 -11.38 22.32 2.42
CA PRO A 6 -10.13 21.68 1.98
C PRO A 6 -10.31 20.22 1.53
N ARG A 7 -11.55 19.81 1.19
CA ARG A 7 -11.86 18.44 0.76
C ARG A 7 -12.57 18.50 -0.59
N ASP A 8 -12.06 17.74 -1.54
CA ASP A 8 -12.77 17.47 -2.79
C ASP A 8 -13.73 16.29 -2.55
N LEU A 9 -15.03 16.56 -2.67
CA LEU A 9 -16.09 15.54 -2.61
C LEU A 9 -16.60 15.17 -4.00
N ILE A 10 -16.10 15.84 -5.04
CA ILE A 10 -16.57 15.73 -6.42
C ILE A 10 -15.62 14.85 -7.21
N GLY A 11 -14.31 15.09 -7.16
CA GLY A 11 -13.30 14.33 -7.90
C GLY A 11 -13.58 14.34 -9.41
N TYR A 12 -13.65 13.16 -10.01
CA TYR A 12 -14.05 13.02 -11.41
C TYR A 12 -15.55 13.21 -11.67
N GLY A 13 -16.39 13.18 -10.64
CA GLY A 13 -17.84 13.14 -10.80
C GLY A 13 -18.27 12.01 -11.74
N ALA A 14 -19.26 12.27 -12.59
CA ALA A 14 -19.77 11.28 -13.53
C ALA A 14 -18.86 11.03 -14.76
N ASN A 15 -17.72 11.73 -14.89
CA ASN A 15 -16.88 11.71 -16.10
C ASN A 15 -15.42 11.37 -15.79
N PRO A 16 -15.11 10.15 -15.29
CA PRO A 16 -13.73 9.71 -15.10
C PRO A 16 -12.99 9.61 -16.43
N PRO A 17 -11.68 9.94 -16.47
CA PRO A 17 -10.87 9.79 -17.67
C PRO A 17 -10.72 8.32 -18.01
N HIS A 18 -10.73 8.01 -19.30
CA HIS A 18 -10.36 6.66 -19.74
C HIS A 18 -8.84 6.50 -19.59
N PRO A 19 -8.36 5.55 -18.77
CA PRO A 19 -6.96 5.49 -18.38
C PRO A 19 -6.04 4.95 -19.49
N ARG A 20 -6.60 4.29 -20.51
CA ARG A 20 -5.87 3.67 -21.64
C ARG A 20 -4.74 2.76 -21.16
N TRP A 21 -5.07 1.85 -20.24
CA TRP A 21 -4.08 0.93 -19.67
C TRP A 21 -3.33 0.15 -20.77
N PRO A 22 -2.02 -0.15 -20.57
CA PRO A 22 -1.23 -0.92 -21.51
C PRO A 22 -1.92 -2.23 -21.92
N GLY A 23 -1.85 -2.55 -23.22
CA GLY A 23 -2.50 -3.75 -23.78
C GLY A 23 -4.03 -3.67 -23.83
N ASP A 24 -4.60 -2.46 -23.80
CA ASP A 24 -6.04 -2.20 -23.75
C ASP A 24 -6.71 -2.95 -22.59
N ALA A 25 -6.03 -3.00 -21.45
CA ALA A 25 -6.52 -3.70 -20.27
C ALA A 25 -7.82 -3.07 -19.75
N ARG A 26 -8.80 -3.92 -19.43
CA ARG A 26 -10.09 -3.52 -18.84
C ARG A 26 -9.95 -3.20 -17.35
N ILE A 27 -8.92 -3.75 -16.70
CA ILE A 27 -8.61 -3.50 -15.29
C ILE A 27 -7.10 -3.52 -15.06
N ALA A 28 -6.61 -2.61 -14.24
CA ALA A 28 -5.26 -2.65 -13.69
C ALA A 28 -5.28 -3.20 -12.26
N ILE A 29 -4.52 -4.25 -11.94
CA ILE A 29 -4.44 -4.80 -10.59
C ILE A 29 -3.09 -4.48 -9.98
N SER A 30 -3.11 -3.78 -8.85
CA SER A 30 -1.95 -3.43 -8.04
C SER A 30 -1.92 -4.28 -6.76
N PHE A 31 -1.16 -5.38 -6.78
CA PHE A 31 -0.88 -6.14 -5.56
C PHE A 31 0.17 -5.42 -4.69
N VAL A 32 -0.21 -5.16 -3.43
CA VAL A 32 0.63 -4.43 -2.48
C VAL A 32 0.96 -5.32 -1.29
N LEU A 33 2.25 -5.59 -1.08
CA LEU A 33 2.74 -6.35 0.07
C LEU A 33 3.37 -5.39 1.08
N ASN A 34 2.74 -5.26 2.24
CA ASN A 34 3.26 -4.49 3.36
C ASN A 34 4.35 -5.32 4.08
N TYR A 35 5.48 -4.67 4.35
CA TYR A 35 6.57 -5.21 5.14
C TYR A 35 6.84 -4.28 6.33
N GLU A 36 6.28 -4.66 7.47
CA GLU A 36 6.18 -3.83 8.68
C GLU A 36 6.82 -4.51 9.89
N GLU A 37 7.00 -5.83 9.80
CA GLU A 37 7.51 -6.69 10.85
C GLU A 37 8.95 -6.33 11.25
N GLY A 38 9.10 -5.78 12.45
CA GLY A 38 10.33 -5.18 12.99
C GLY A 38 10.29 -3.65 13.04
N GLY A 39 9.25 -3.00 12.53
CA GLY A 39 9.05 -1.55 12.55
C GLY A 39 7.84 -1.10 13.37
N GLU A 40 7.02 -2.04 13.87
CA GLU A 40 5.83 -1.82 14.69
C GLU A 40 6.14 -1.23 16.08
N ARG A 41 5.09 -0.98 16.88
CA ARG A 41 5.27 -0.50 18.26
C ARG A 41 5.93 -1.55 19.16
N CYS A 42 7.06 -1.20 19.73
CA CYS A 42 7.74 -1.99 20.75
C CYS A 42 8.59 -1.07 21.62
N ILE A 43 8.66 -1.32 22.92
CA ILE A 43 9.54 -0.56 23.82
C ILE A 43 11.03 -0.67 23.43
N LEU A 44 11.41 -1.74 22.72
CA LEU A 44 12.76 -1.91 22.17
C LEU A 44 13.06 -0.93 21.01
N HIS A 45 12.02 -0.31 20.44
CA HIS A 45 12.12 0.69 19.38
C HIS A 45 12.02 2.12 19.93
N GLY A 46 11.89 2.28 21.25
CA GLY A 46 11.71 3.57 21.92
C GLY A 46 10.25 3.99 22.11
N ASP A 47 9.28 3.12 21.79
CA ASP A 47 7.87 3.43 22.01
C ASP A 47 7.48 3.26 23.48
N LYS A 48 6.42 3.94 23.90
CA LYS A 48 5.90 3.85 25.27
C LYS A 48 5.10 2.57 25.56
N GLU A 49 4.76 1.80 24.54
CA GLU A 49 3.84 0.66 24.62
C GLU A 49 4.12 -0.40 23.57
N SER A 50 3.56 -1.60 23.77
CA SER A 50 3.58 -2.69 22.78
C SER A 50 2.51 -2.53 21.70
N GLU A 51 2.74 -3.17 20.55
CA GLU A 51 1.77 -3.25 19.46
C GLU A 51 0.47 -3.96 19.86
N ALA A 52 -0.62 -3.56 19.21
CA ALA A 52 -1.96 -4.12 19.39
C ALA A 52 -2.73 -4.27 18.07
N PHE A 53 -2.20 -3.74 16.96
CA PHE A 53 -2.86 -3.69 15.67
C PHE A 53 -2.45 -4.87 14.78
N LEU A 54 -3.36 -5.27 13.89
CA LEU A 54 -3.19 -6.28 12.84
C LEU A 54 -2.42 -7.55 13.26
N SER A 55 -3.01 -8.30 14.17
CA SER A 55 -2.51 -9.61 14.59
C SER A 55 -3.66 -10.59 14.87
N GLU A 56 -3.32 -11.86 15.13
CA GLU A 56 -4.31 -12.86 15.54
C GLU A 56 -4.96 -12.55 16.89
N MET A 57 -4.34 -11.68 17.70
CA MET A 57 -4.92 -11.18 18.95
C MET A 57 -5.85 -10.00 18.65
N VAL A 58 -7.00 -10.26 18.01
CA VAL A 58 -7.93 -9.25 17.49
C VAL A 58 -8.51 -8.28 18.54
N SER A 59 -8.38 -8.62 19.82
CA SER A 59 -8.80 -7.77 20.95
C SER A 59 -7.62 -7.31 21.81
N ALA A 60 -6.39 -7.41 21.30
CA ALA A 60 -5.21 -6.91 21.99
C ALA A 60 -5.36 -5.43 22.33
N GLN A 61 -4.80 -5.04 23.47
CA GLN A 61 -4.62 -3.66 23.88
C GLN A 61 -3.13 -3.40 24.06
N PRO A 62 -2.63 -2.18 23.79
CA PRO A 62 -1.24 -1.83 24.06
C PRO A 62 -0.91 -1.99 25.54
N LEU A 63 0.22 -2.63 25.85
CA LEU A 63 0.72 -2.72 27.23
C LEU A 63 1.73 -1.58 27.46
N GLN A 64 1.43 -0.66 28.38
CA GLN A 64 2.29 0.50 28.68
C GLN A 64 3.60 0.05 29.35
N GLY A 65 4.74 0.51 28.84
CA GLY A 65 6.07 0.20 29.37
C GLY A 65 6.49 -1.26 29.27
N GLU A 66 5.69 -2.09 28.61
CA GLU A 66 5.84 -3.55 28.62
C GLU A 66 5.95 -4.13 27.21
N ARG A 67 6.64 -5.25 27.12
CA ARG A 67 6.67 -6.09 25.92
C ARG A 67 5.46 -7.02 25.89
N ASN A 68 4.85 -7.17 24.73
CA ASN A 68 3.83 -8.18 24.50
C ASN A 68 4.45 -9.33 23.70
N MET A 69 4.97 -10.34 24.41
CA MET A 69 5.73 -11.43 23.81
C MET A 69 4.95 -12.20 22.74
N SER A 70 3.64 -12.39 22.93
CA SER A 70 2.78 -13.04 21.94
C SER A 70 2.63 -12.19 20.69
N MET A 71 2.45 -10.86 20.86
CA MET A 71 2.38 -9.93 19.73
C MET A 71 3.67 -9.92 18.93
N GLU A 72 4.83 -9.80 19.58
CA GLU A 72 6.14 -9.85 18.95
C GLU A 72 6.28 -11.14 18.11
N SER A 73 5.95 -12.31 18.69
CA SER A 73 6.04 -13.59 17.98
C SER A 73 5.07 -13.69 16.78
N LEU A 74 3.90 -13.08 16.85
CA LEU A 74 2.96 -13.02 15.73
C LEU A 74 3.51 -12.16 14.57
N TYR A 75 4.18 -11.04 14.87
CA TYR A 75 4.87 -10.22 13.89
C TYR A 75 6.08 -10.97 13.30
N GLU A 76 6.91 -11.60 14.13
CA GLU A 76 8.04 -12.41 13.67
C GLU A 76 7.65 -13.49 12.65
N TYR A 77 6.42 -14.05 12.71
CA TYR A 77 5.95 -14.98 11.70
C TYR A 77 5.99 -14.39 10.28
N GLY A 78 5.62 -13.12 10.13
CA GLY A 78 5.59 -12.43 8.84
C GLY A 78 6.98 -12.34 8.23
N SER A 79 7.96 -11.81 8.96
CA SER A 79 9.34 -11.66 8.47
C SER A 79 10.09 -12.99 8.33
N ARG A 80 9.81 -13.98 9.19
CA ARG A 80 10.50 -15.28 9.17
C ARG A 80 9.95 -16.26 8.13
N VAL A 81 8.64 -16.25 7.89
CA VAL A 81 7.96 -17.32 7.15
C VAL A 81 6.98 -16.78 6.12
N GLY A 82 6.10 -15.86 6.52
CA GLY A 82 5.01 -15.36 5.70
C GLY A 82 5.51 -14.70 4.40
N VAL A 83 6.50 -13.81 4.52
CA VAL A 83 7.08 -13.07 3.40
C VAL A 83 7.61 -14.00 2.31
N TRP A 84 8.42 -15.00 2.67
CA TRP A 84 9.01 -15.93 1.71
C TRP A 84 7.95 -16.79 1.01
N ARG A 85 6.86 -17.11 1.70
CA ARG A 85 5.75 -17.86 1.12
C ARG A 85 5.02 -17.03 0.07
N LEU A 86 4.74 -15.75 0.37
CA LEU A 86 4.09 -14.83 -0.57
C LEU A 86 4.99 -14.55 -1.78
N LEU A 87 6.28 -14.26 -1.58
CA LEU A 87 7.22 -14.03 -2.70
C LEU A 87 7.31 -15.23 -3.65
N ARG A 88 7.31 -16.46 -3.13
CA ARG A 88 7.26 -17.67 -3.98
C ARG A 88 5.97 -17.79 -4.77
N LEU A 89 4.82 -17.39 -4.20
CA LEU A 89 3.54 -17.40 -4.89
C LEU A 89 3.54 -16.42 -6.06
N PHE A 90 3.95 -15.17 -5.82
CA PHE A 90 4.00 -14.15 -6.88
C PHE A 90 5.01 -14.49 -7.98
N LYS A 91 6.19 -14.99 -7.61
CA LYS A 91 7.17 -15.51 -8.57
C LYS A 91 6.62 -16.66 -9.42
N LYS A 92 5.85 -17.59 -8.82
CA LYS A 92 5.24 -18.71 -9.54
C LYS A 92 4.25 -18.25 -10.63
N HIS A 93 3.61 -17.11 -10.42
CA HIS A 93 2.62 -16.56 -11.34
C HIS A 93 3.16 -15.41 -12.21
N ASP A 94 4.45 -15.06 -12.09
CA ASP A 94 5.09 -13.95 -12.80
C ASP A 94 4.36 -12.60 -12.64
N ILE A 95 3.85 -12.34 -11.43
CA ILE A 95 3.11 -11.12 -11.10
C ILE A 95 4.02 -10.18 -10.30
N PRO A 96 4.19 -8.92 -10.73
CA PRO A 96 4.96 -7.94 -9.98
C PRO A 96 4.21 -7.46 -8.74
N LEU A 97 4.96 -6.96 -7.75
CA LEU A 97 4.45 -6.39 -6.51
C LEU A 97 4.95 -4.97 -6.34
N THR A 98 4.16 -4.18 -5.62
CA THR A 98 4.66 -3.01 -4.90
C THR A 98 4.82 -3.37 -3.43
N ILE A 99 6.00 -3.17 -2.88
CA ILE A 99 6.27 -3.40 -1.47
C ILE A 99 6.11 -2.07 -0.74
N PHE A 100 5.18 -2.02 0.20
CA PHE A 100 5.11 -0.93 1.18
C PHE A 100 6.05 -1.29 2.33
N ALA A 101 7.29 -0.80 2.24
CA ALA A 101 8.37 -1.17 3.14
C ALA A 101 8.59 -0.13 4.24
N VAL A 102 8.34 -0.50 5.49
CA VAL A 102 8.67 0.33 6.64
C VAL A 102 10.19 0.31 6.81
N ALA A 103 10.82 1.47 6.84
CA ALA A 103 12.27 1.55 6.73
C ALA A 103 13.00 0.88 7.92
N MET A 104 12.49 1.01 9.16
CA MET A 104 13.06 0.29 10.30
C MET A 104 12.95 -1.24 10.13
N ALA A 105 11.84 -1.75 9.58
CA ALA A 105 11.71 -3.19 9.30
C ALA A 105 12.70 -3.63 8.22
N ALA A 106 12.90 -2.80 7.19
CA ALA A 106 13.88 -3.02 6.13
C ALA A 106 15.32 -3.09 6.68
N GLU A 107 15.73 -2.20 7.61
CA GLU A 107 17.06 -2.25 8.23
C GLU A 107 17.31 -3.53 9.03
N ARG A 108 16.26 -4.11 9.62
CA ARG A 108 16.38 -5.33 10.43
C ARG A 108 16.47 -6.60 9.59
N HIS A 109 16.06 -6.54 8.31
CA HIS A 109 16.12 -7.68 7.41
C HIS A 109 16.42 -7.21 5.97
N PRO A 110 17.60 -6.62 5.73
CA PRO A 110 17.94 -6.07 4.43
C PRO A 110 17.92 -7.13 3.32
N GLU A 111 18.21 -8.39 3.65
CA GLU A 111 18.25 -9.50 2.69
C GLU A 111 16.90 -9.74 2.01
N VAL A 112 15.77 -9.60 2.72
CA VAL A 112 14.44 -9.79 2.11
C VAL A 112 14.07 -8.63 1.19
N ILE A 113 14.45 -7.39 1.55
CA ILE A 113 14.22 -6.22 0.71
C ILE A 113 15.06 -6.29 -0.56
N GLN A 114 16.33 -6.70 -0.44
CA GLN A 114 17.20 -6.95 -1.59
C GLN A 114 16.64 -8.07 -2.48
N ALA A 115 16.10 -9.15 -1.89
CA ALA A 115 15.45 -10.22 -2.65
C ALA A 115 14.18 -9.74 -3.39
N MET A 116 13.37 -8.88 -2.77
CA MET A 116 12.21 -8.25 -3.40
C MET A 116 12.62 -7.36 -4.58
N HIS A 117 13.60 -6.48 -4.37
CA HIS A 117 14.09 -5.56 -5.39
C HIS A 117 14.75 -6.32 -6.56
N ALA A 118 15.58 -7.33 -6.28
CA ALA A 118 16.20 -8.18 -7.30
C ALA A 118 15.17 -9.03 -8.09
N ALA A 119 13.99 -9.28 -7.52
CA ALA A 119 12.88 -9.91 -8.22
C ALA A 119 12.06 -8.94 -9.10
N GLY A 120 12.45 -7.66 -9.17
CA GLY A 120 11.79 -6.62 -9.97
C GLY A 120 10.58 -5.98 -9.30
N HIS A 121 10.30 -6.30 -8.03
CA HIS A 121 9.26 -5.63 -7.27
C HIS A 121 9.67 -4.20 -6.96
N GLU A 122 8.69 -3.29 -6.93
CA GLU A 122 8.90 -1.91 -6.52
C GLU A 122 9.07 -1.85 -4.99
N ILE A 123 10.03 -1.04 -4.50
CA ILE A 123 10.15 -0.71 -3.08
C ILE A 123 9.62 0.72 -2.88
N CYS A 124 8.39 0.81 -2.40
CA CYS A 124 7.72 2.06 -2.02
C CYS A 124 7.91 2.30 -0.52
N SER A 125 8.09 3.57 -0.13
CA SER A 125 8.27 3.91 1.28
C SER A 125 6.97 3.71 2.04
N HIS A 126 7.04 2.99 3.17
CA HIS A 126 5.94 2.88 4.13
C HIS A 126 6.24 3.62 5.46
N GLY A 127 6.95 4.75 5.37
CA GLY A 127 7.42 5.50 6.53
C GLY A 127 8.65 4.88 7.21
N TYR A 128 9.22 5.60 8.18
CA TYR A 128 10.35 5.08 8.97
C TYR A 128 9.89 4.07 10.02
N ARG A 129 8.76 4.36 10.66
CA ARG A 129 8.13 3.55 11.70
C ARG A 129 6.72 3.17 11.30
N TRP A 130 6.27 2.00 11.73
CA TRP A 130 4.87 1.62 11.60
C TRP A 130 4.08 2.02 12.84
N ILE A 131 3.82 3.31 12.98
CA ILE A 131 3.11 3.92 14.11
C ILE A 131 1.99 4.84 13.61
N ASP A 132 1.25 5.42 14.55
CA ASP A 132 0.27 6.45 14.26
C ASP A 132 0.95 7.83 14.22
N TYR A 133 0.88 8.51 13.07
CA TYR A 133 1.45 9.84 12.87
C TYR A 133 0.46 10.97 13.19
N GLN A 134 -0.78 10.67 13.59
CA GLN A 134 -1.85 11.64 13.86
C GLN A 134 -1.44 12.80 14.78
N TYR A 135 -0.57 12.52 15.76
CA TYR A 135 -0.17 13.46 16.81
C TYR A 135 1.33 13.77 16.81
N MET A 136 2.06 13.37 15.75
CA MET A 136 3.48 13.63 15.65
C MET A 136 3.73 15.10 15.28
N ASP A 137 4.74 15.70 15.90
CA ASP A 137 5.17 17.06 15.55
C ASP A 137 5.72 17.08 14.11
N GLU A 138 5.41 18.13 13.35
CA GLU A 138 5.77 18.21 11.92
C GLU A 138 7.28 18.00 11.67
N SER A 139 8.14 18.56 12.54
CA SER A 139 9.59 18.41 12.41
C SER A 139 10.04 16.96 12.62
N GLU A 140 9.43 16.25 13.57
CA GLU A 140 9.76 14.85 13.83
C GLU A 140 9.26 13.96 12.69
N GLU A 141 8.06 14.22 12.17
CA GLU A 141 7.52 13.51 11.02
C GLU A 141 8.39 13.72 9.76
N ARG A 142 8.88 14.94 9.53
CA ARG A 142 9.81 15.25 8.43
C ARG A 142 11.15 14.53 8.60
N ASP A 143 11.69 14.46 9.81
CA ASP A 143 12.92 13.71 10.10
C ASP A 143 12.70 12.20 9.87
N HIS A 144 11.55 11.65 10.29
CA HIS A 144 11.15 10.28 9.97
C HIS A 144 11.07 10.03 8.46
N MET A 145 10.52 10.98 7.71
CA MET A 145 10.47 10.90 6.24
C MET A 145 11.86 10.81 5.62
N GLN A 146 12.76 11.72 5.99
CA GLN A 146 14.11 11.73 5.45
C GLN A 146 14.87 10.44 5.80
N ARG A 147 14.75 9.96 7.05
CA ARG A 147 15.38 8.70 7.46
C ARG A 147 14.86 7.52 6.65
N ALA A 148 13.55 7.46 6.38
CA ALA A 148 12.98 6.39 5.57
C ALA A 148 13.55 6.39 4.14
N ILE A 149 13.62 7.57 3.52
CA ILE A 149 14.21 7.74 2.17
C ILE A 149 15.66 7.26 2.18
N ASP A 150 16.48 7.73 3.13
CA ASP A 150 17.91 7.42 3.20
C ASP A 150 18.15 5.91 3.37
N ILE A 151 17.43 5.27 4.30
CA ILE A 151 17.52 3.85 4.59
C ILE A 151 17.16 3.02 3.36
N LEU A 152 15.99 3.28 2.76
CA LEU A 152 15.51 2.49 1.64
C LEU A 152 16.45 2.67 0.44
N THR A 153 16.88 3.90 0.16
CA THR A 153 17.89 4.19 -0.88
C THR A 153 19.19 3.42 -0.65
N LYS A 154 19.67 3.35 0.59
CA LYS A 154 20.90 2.62 0.93
C LYS A 154 20.77 1.12 0.71
N ILE A 155 19.59 0.53 0.96
CA ILE A 155 19.37 -0.92 0.84
C ILE A 155 19.16 -1.33 -0.63
N THR A 156 18.42 -0.55 -1.40
CA THR A 156 18.04 -0.88 -2.80
C THR A 156 19.01 -0.32 -3.84
N GLY A 157 19.75 0.75 -3.50
CA GLY A 157 20.56 1.52 -4.44
C GLY A 157 19.79 2.60 -5.20
N GLU A 158 18.47 2.68 -5.04
CA GLU A 158 17.59 3.65 -5.69
C GLU A 158 16.58 4.21 -4.69
N ARG A 159 16.30 5.52 -4.76
CA ARG A 159 15.33 6.14 -3.85
C ARG A 159 13.90 5.63 -4.08
N PRO A 160 13.06 5.55 -3.03
CA PRO A 160 11.63 5.30 -3.23
C PRO A 160 11.00 6.45 -4.01
N LEU A 161 10.13 6.10 -4.97
CA LEU A 161 9.37 7.06 -5.79
C LEU A 161 7.89 7.13 -5.39
N GLY A 162 7.45 6.23 -4.52
CA GLY A 162 6.13 6.23 -3.91
C GLY A 162 6.21 6.38 -2.39
N TRP A 163 5.15 6.93 -1.81
CA TRP A 163 4.96 7.03 -0.36
C TRP A 163 3.58 6.57 0.09
N TYR A 164 3.52 5.88 1.22
CA TYR A 164 2.30 5.56 1.95
C TYR A 164 2.59 5.51 3.46
N THR A 165 1.92 6.28 4.30
CA THR A 165 2.05 6.16 5.77
C THR A 165 0.96 5.26 6.37
N GLY A 166 -0.24 5.26 5.79
CA GLY A 166 -1.43 4.60 6.30
C GLY A 166 -2.09 5.39 7.43
N ARG A 167 -1.50 5.39 8.62
CA ARG A 167 -2.02 6.15 9.79
C ARG A 167 -1.46 7.57 9.78
N THR A 168 -1.91 8.36 8.81
CA THR A 168 -1.45 9.74 8.58
C THR A 168 -1.83 10.68 9.71
N GLY A 169 -1.01 11.71 9.93
CA GLY A 169 -1.44 12.96 10.54
C GLY A 169 -1.84 14.01 9.50
N PRO A 170 -2.26 15.21 9.96
CA PRO A 170 -2.71 16.28 9.06
C PRO A 170 -1.59 16.83 8.17
N ASN A 171 -0.33 16.63 8.55
CA ASN A 171 0.83 17.15 7.83
C ASN A 171 1.39 16.15 6.81
N THR A 172 1.12 14.85 6.97
CA THR A 172 1.81 13.76 6.25
C THR A 172 1.88 13.98 4.75
N ARG A 173 0.74 14.11 4.06
CA ARG A 173 0.72 14.26 2.60
C ARG A 173 1.35 15.59 2.13
N ASN A 174 1.20 16.66 2.91
CA ASN A 174 1.85 17.94 2.62
C ASN A 174 3.38 17.81 2.71
N LEU A 175 3.91 17.08 3.70
CA LEU A 175 5.34 16.80 3.81
C LEU A 175 5.85 15.98 2.61
N VAL A 176 5.09 14.96 2.19
CA VAL A 176 5.43 14.12 1.02
C VAL A 176 5.54 14.99 -0.23
N MET A 177 4.54 15.83 -0.46
CA MET A 177 4.52 16.76 -1.60
C MET A 177 5.65 17.80 -1.54
N GLN A 178 6.00 18.28 -0.34
CA GLN A 178 7.10 19.24 -0.15
C GLN A 178 8.49 18.64 -0.37
N GLU A 179 8.69 17.34 -0.09
CA GLU A 179 9.98 16.67 -0.33
C GLU A 179 10.32 16.66 -1.83
N GLY A 180 9.32 16.49 -2.69
CA GLY A 180 9.40 16.78 -4.12
C GLY A 180 10.09 15.75 -4.99
N GLY A 181 10.60 14.64 -4.43
CA GLY A 181 11.22 13.54 -5.16
C GLY A 181 10.32 12.31 -5.38
N PHE A 182 9.09 12.34 -4.86
CA PHE A 182 8.09 11.28 -5.09
C PHE A 182 7.30 11.55 -6.38
N LEU A 183 7.07 10.48 -7.16
CA LEU A 183 6.15 10.48 -8.29
C LEU A 183 4.71 10.41 -7.83
N TYR A 184 4.43 9.68 -6.74
CA TYR A 184 3.08 9.51 -6.23
C TYR A 184 3.02 9.29 -4.71
N ASP A 185 1.85 9.51 -4.14
CA ASP A 185 1.46 9.02 -2.81
C ASP A 185 0.21 8.13 -2.88
N SER A 186 -0.03 7.34 -1.84
CA SER A 186 -1.19 6.42 -1.76
C SER A 186 -1.96 6.53 -0.43
N ASP A 187 -1.87 7.66 0.26
CA ASP A 187 -2.53 7.90 1.55
C ASP A 187 -3.99 8.35 1.41
N THR A 188 -4.66 7.95 0.33
CA THR A 188 -6.07 8.20 0.07
C THR A 188 -6.82 6.91 -0.28
N TYR A 189 -8.15 6.96 -0.16
CA TYR A 189 -9.06 5.81 -0.33
C TYR A 189 -10.35 6.26 -1.02
N ASP A 190 -10.23 7.22 -1.93
CA ASP A 190 -11.29 8.13 -2.36
C ASP A 190 -11.66 8.03 -3.85
N ASP A 191 -10.98 7.19 -4.64
CA ASP A 191 -11.29 6.99 -6.06
C ASP A 191 -10.82 5.61 -6.55
N ASP A 192 -11.33 5.18 -7.70
CA ASP A 192 -10.96 3.96 -8.41
C ASP A 192 -9.87 4.21 -9.49
N LEU A 193 -9.41 5.45 -9.62
CA LEU A 193 -8.37 5.89 -10.55
C LEU A 193 -7.34 6.82 -9.90
N PRO A 194 -6.11 6.90 -10.46
CA PRO A 194 -5.18 7.97 -10.11
C PRO A 194 -5.73 9.35 -10.45
N TYR A 195 -5.29 10.37 -9.72
CA TYR A 195 -5.62 11.77 -9.99
C TYR A 195 -4.52 12.71 -9.52
N TRP A 196 -4.54 13.95 -10.02
CA TRP A 196 -3.56 14.96 -9.63
C TRP A 196 -4.08 15.84 -8.51
N THR A 197 -3.24 16.09 -7.51
CA THR A 197 -3.40 17.19 -6.56
C THR A 197 -2.44 18.33 -6.93
N ASP A 198 -2.87 19.59 -6.76
CA ASP A 198 -1.98 20.73 -6.93
C ASP A 198 -0.97 20.82 -5.77
N ASN A 199 0.29 20.96 -6.14
CA ASN A 199 1.40 21.23 -5.25
C ASN A 199 2.14 22.48 -5.73
N ASN A 200 1.52 23.64 -5.52
CA ASN A 200 2.07 24.96 -5.90
C ASN A 200 2.36 25.06 -7.41
N GLY A 201 1.42 24.62 -8.24
CA GLY A 201 1.55 24.62 -9.71
C GLY A 201 2.38 23.45 -10.26
N LYS A 202 2.87 22.56 -9.39
CA LYS A 202 3.40 21.24 -9.78
C LYS A 202 2.33 20.19 -9.45
N GLY A 203 2.01 19.30 -10.38
CA GLY A 203 1.11 18.19 -10.07
C GLY A 203 1.83 17.16 -9.19
N HIS A 204 1.16 16.69 -8.14
CA HIS A 204 1.55 15.48 -7.42
C HIS A 204 0.50 14.39 -7.66
N LEU A 205 0.94 13.20 -8.08
CA LEU A 205 0.01 12.13 -8.41
C LEU A 205 -0.46 11.43 -7.15
N VAL A 206 -1.76 11.26 -7.03
CA VAL A 206 -2.39 10.40 -6.03
C VAL A 206 -2.77 9.11 -6.72
N ILE A 207 -2.38 7.98 -6.13
CA ILE A 207 -2.90 6.67 -6.52
C ILE A 207 -3.62 6.12 -5.30
N PRO A 208 -4.96 6.12 -5.25
CA PRO A 208 -5.71 5.64 -4.09
C PRO A 208 -5.40 4.18 -3.74
N TYR A 209 -5.35 3.89 -2.44
CA TYR A 209 -5.17 2.56 -1.88
C TYR A 209 -6.50 2.00 -1.35
N THR A 210 -6.47 0.95 -0.53
CA THR A 210 -7.66 0.25 -0.03
C THR A 210 -7.51 -0.18 1.44
N LEU A 211 -8.63 -0.10 2.17
CA LEU A 211 -8.81 -0.71 3.49
C LEU A 211 -9.87 -1.84 3.49
N ASP A 212 -10.46 -2.14 2.33
CA ASP A 212 -11.55 -3.10 2.18
C ASP A 212 -11.11 -4.36 1.43
N THR A 213 -10.53 -4.23 0.23
CA THR A 213 -9.88 -5.31 -0.53
C THR A 213 -8.47 -5.57 0.01
N ASN A 214 -8.40 -5.74 1.33
CA ASN A 214 -7.19 -5.76 2.12
C ASN A 214 -7.25 -6.89 3.17
N ASP A 215 -6.21 -7.71 3.26
CA ASP A 215 -6.15 -8.83 4.21
C ASP A 215 -6.09 -8.39 5.68
N MET A 216 -5.85 -7.10 5.97
CA MET A 216 -5.98 -6.53 7.32
C MET A 216 -7.32 -6.89 7.98
N ARG A 217 -8.36 -7.05 7.16
CA ARG A 217 -9.71 -7.43 7.56
C ARG A 217 -9.79 -8.82 8.16
N PHE A 218 -8.81 -9.70 8.01
CA PHE A 218 -8.76 -10.96 8.78
C PHE A 218 -8.52 -10.77 10.29
N SER A 219 -8.10 -9.57 10.71
CA SER A 219 -7.71 -9.26 12.09
C SER A 219 -8.49 -8.09 12.70
N GLN A 220 -9.55 -7.65 12.03
CA GLN A 220 -10.41 -6.55 12.44
C GLN A 220 -11.72 -7.09 13.04
N ALA A 221 -12.40 -6.28 13.86
CA ALA A 221 -13.68 -6.66 14.46
C ALA A 221 -14.75 -7.02 13.40
N GLN A 222 -14.80 -6.26 12.29
CA GLN A 222 -15.53 -6.63 11.10
C GLN A 222 -14.53 -7.14 10.06
N GLY A 223 -14.64 -8.41 9.71
CA GLY A 223 -13.60 -9.08 8.97
C GLY A 223 -13.99 -10.34 8.24
N PHE A 224 -12.98 -10.93 7.59
CA PHE A 224 -13.07 -12.23 6.96
C PHE A 224 -12.73 -13.32 7.99
N ASN A 225 -13.66 -14.24 8.20
CA ASN A 225 -13.48 -15.39 9.10
C ASN A 225 -12.80 -16.58 8.39
N CYS A 226 -12.82 -16.62 7.05
CA CYS A 226 -12.16 -17.65 6.27
C CYS A 226 -11.67 -17.12 4.92
N GLY A 227 -10.78 -17.89 4.28
CA GLY A 227 -10.21 -17.52 2.99
C GLY A 227 -11.25 -17.29 1.89
N ASP A 228 -12.31 -18.11 1.82
CA ASP A 228 -13.32 -17.97 0.77
C ASP A 228 -14.08 -16.64 0.83
N GLN A 229 -14.26 -16.05 2.01
CA GLN A 229 -14.87 -14.72 2.14
C GLN A 229 -13.99 -13.64 1.52
N PHE A 230 -12.66 -13.69 1.74
CA PHE A 230 -11.72 -12.77 1.10
C PHE A 230 -11.66 -12.99 -0.41
N TYR A 231 -11.58 -14.25 -0.86
CA TYR A 231 -11.62 -14.58 -2.29
C TYR A 231 -12.88 -14.05 -2.96
N GLN A 232 -14.06 -14.29 -2.37
CA GLN A 232 -15.33 -13.84 -2.95
C GLN A 232 -15.38 -12.31 -3.01
N TYR A 233 -14.92 -11.63 -1.96
CA TYR A 233 -14.87 -10.18 -1.93
C TYR A 233 -13.97 -9.60 -3.03
N LEU A 234 -12.77 -10.18 -3.23
CA LEU A 234 -11.88 -9.78 -4.32
C LEU A 234 -12.47 -10.10 -5.70
N LYS A 235 -13.12 -11.27 -5.85
CA LYS A 235 -13.77 -11.68 -7.09
C LYS A 235 -14.89 -10.71 -7.47
N ASP A 236 -15.74 -10.33 -6.52
CA ASP A 236 -16.85 -9.41 -6.77
C ASP A 236 -16.34 -8.03 -7.18
N ALA A 237 -15.32 -7.50 -6.49
CA ALA A 237 -14.67 -6.25 -6.86
C ALA A 237 -14.04 -6.32 -8.27
N PHE A 238 -13.34 -7.41 -8.58
CA PHE A 238 -12.80 -7.64 -9.91
C PHE A 238 -13.90 -7.68 -10.98
N ASP A 239 -14.96 -8.45 -10.78
CA ASP A 239 -16.00 -8.64 -11.79
C ASP A 239 -16.71 -7.33 -12.15
N VAL A 240 -17.03 -6.52 -11.13
CA VAL A 240 -17.66 -5.20 -11.32
C VAL A 240 -16.73 -4.29 -12.13
N LEU A 241 -15.49 -4.11 -11.69
CA LEU A 241 -14.53 -3.22 -12.35
C LEU A 241 -14.13 -3.73 -13.74
N TYR A 242 -14.05 -5.05 -13.92
CA TYR A 242 -13.76 -5.66 -15.22
C TYR A 242 -14.92 -5.40 -16.19
N GLU A 243 -16.16 -5.53 -15.74
CA GLU A 243 -17.34 -5.25 -16.55
C GLU A 243 -17.40 -3.77 -16.97
N GLU A 244 -17.28 -2.85 -16.02
CA GLU A 244 -17.18 -1.40 -16.29
C GLU A 244 -16.03 -1.07 -17.25
N GLY A 245 -14.93 -1.81 -17.16
CA GLY A 245 -13.77 -1.69 -18.04
C GLY A 245 -14.02 -2.00 -19.51
N ALA A 246 -15.21 -2.47 -19.90
CA ALA A 246 -15.62 -2.48 -21.31
C ALA A 246 -15.65 -1.06 -21.90
N GLU A 247 -15.99 -0.06 -21.10
CA GLU A 247 -16.14 1.34 -21.52
C GLU A 247 -15.24 2.29 -20.74
N ALA A 248 -15.07 2.07 -19.43
CA ALA A 248 -14.31 2.95 -18.54
C ALA A 248 -13.44 2.14 -17.56
N PRO A 249 -12.27 1.64 -18.00
CA PRO A 249 -11.35 0.86 -17.15
C PRO A 249 -10.96 1.58 -15.86
N LYS A 250 -10.69 0.80 -14.82
CA LYS A 250 -10.31 1.26 -13.47
C LYS A 250 -9.10 0.48 -12.94
N MET A 251 -8.63 0.85 -11.74
CA MET A 251 -7.65 0.05 -11.02
C MET A 251 -8.23 -0.60 -9.77
N LEU A 252 -7.64 -1.71 -9.34
CA LEU A 252 -7.95 -2.42 -8.11
C LEU A 252 -6.67 -2.62 -7.31
N SER A 253 -6.61 -2.03 -6.11
CA SER A 253 -5.54 -2.29 -5.16
C SER A 253 -5.88 -3.54 -4.33
N ILE A 254 -4.88 -4.37 -4.00
CA ILE A 254 -5.07 -5.52 -3.11
C ILE A 254 -4.00 -5.46 -2.02
N GLY A 255 -4.43 -5.13 -0.80
CA GLY A 255 -3.55 -5.00 0.35
C GLY A 255 -3.25 -6.33 1.02
N MET A 256 -1.97 -6.58 1.29
CA MET A 256 -1.47 -7.84 1.87
C MET A 256 -0.45 -7.56 2.96
N HIS A 257 -0.47 -8.35 4.03
CA HIS A 257 0.51 -8.27 5.12
C HIS A 257 1.20 -9.62 5.33
N CYS A 258 2.52 -9.61 5.53
CA CYS A 258 3.31 -10.83 5.64
C CYS A 258 2.83 -11.75 6.76
N ARG A 259 2.54 -11.19 7.95
CA ARG A 259 2.05 -11.93 9.12
C ARG A 259 0.62 -12.45 9.00
N LEU A 260 -0.19 -11.88 8.10
CA LEU A 260 -1.60 -12.24 7.91
C LEU A 260 -1.79 -13.20 6.74
N LEU A 261 -1.79 -12.72 5.48
CA LEU A 261 -2.04 -13.55 4.29
C LEU A 261 -0.91 -14.55 4.00
N GLY A 262 0.27 -14.36 4.59
CA GLY A 262 1.35 -15.35 4.57
C GLY A 262 1.02 -16.64 5.34
N ARG A 263 -0.03 -16.67 6.17
CA ARG A 263 -0.52 -17.89 6.83
C ARG A 263 -1.12 -18.85 5.78
N PRO A 264 -0.83 -20.17 5.86
CA PRO A 264 -1.27 -21.13 4.86
C PRO A 264 -2.80 -21.19 4.72
N ALA A 265 -3.55 -20.99 5.81
CA ALA A 265 -5.01 -21.00 5.81
C ALA A 265 -5.62 -19.85 4.99
N ARG A 266 -4.92 -18.72 4.86
CA ARG A 266 -5.39 -17.53 4.13
C ARG A 266 -4.81 -17.46 2.71
N MET A 267 -3.55 -17.84 2.54
CA MET A 267 -2.86 -17.80 1.24
C MET A 267 -3.60 -18.58 0.14
N ALA A 268 -4.31 -19.66 0.47
CA ALA A 268 -5.09 -20.43 -0.51
C ALA A 268 -6.12 -19.57 -1.26
N ALA A 269 -6.74 -18.60 -0.58
CA ALA A 269 -7.69 -17.67 -1.19
C ALA A 269 -7.01 -16.70 -2.15
N LEU A 270 -5.82 -16.20 -1.81
CA LEU A 270 -5.02 -15.35 -2.68
C LEU A 270 -4.63 -16.09 -3.97
N GLU A 271 -4.12 -17.32 -3.87
CA GLU A 271 -3.77 -18.10 -5.07
C GLU A 271 -5.01 -18.40 -5.92
N LYS A 272 -6.17 -18.64 -5.30
CA LYS A 272 -7.45 -18.82 -6.00
C LYS A 272 -7.84 -17.56 -6.76
N PHE A 273 -7.71 -16.38 -6.16
CA PHE A 273 -7.97 -15.10 -6.85
C PHE A 273 -6.96 -14.81 -7.96
N ILE A 274 -5.66 -15.05 -7.74
CA ILE A 274 -4.63 -14.88 -8.77
C ILE A 274 -4.93 -15.76 -10.00
N LYS A 275 -5.34 -17.02 -9.79
CA LYS A 275 -5.76 -17.90 -10.88
C LYS A 275 -7.02 -17.42 -11.57
N TYR A 276 -7.97 -16.89 -10.79
CA TYR A 276 -9.18 -16.29 -11.35
C TYR A 276 -8.83 -15.12 -12.26
N ALA A 277 -8.15 -14.08 -11.77
CA ALA A 277 -7.78 -12.91 -12.56
C ALA A 277 -6.96 -13.28 -13.82
N ASN A 278 -6.01 -14.24 -13.72
CA ASN A 278 -5.24 -14.73 -14.87
C ASN A 278 -6.07 -15.50 -15.90
N SER A 279 -7.27 -15.96 -15.56
CA SER A 279 -8.17 -16.65 -16.51
C SER A 279 -8.95 -15.68 -17.40
N HIS A 280 -8.88 -14.38 -17.13
CA HIS A 280 -9.45 -13.33 -17.97
C HIS A 280 -8.38 -12.72 -18.88
N ASP A 281 -8.79 -12.33 -20.09
CA ASP A 281 -7.97 -11.50 -20.96
C ASP A 281 -7.87 -10.06 -20.43
N LYS A 282 -7.00 -9.23 -21.02
CA LYS A 282 -6.99 -7.78 -20.78
C LYS A 282 -6.93 -7.36 -19.30
N VAL A 283 -6.17 -8.08 -18.49
CA VAL A 283 -5.82 -7.70 -17.12
C VAL A 283 -4.38 -7.22 -17.08
N TRP A 284 -4.15 -6.00 -16.59
CA TRP A 284 -2.79 -5.48 -16.39
C TRP A 284 -2.37 -5.64 -14.93
N PHE A 285 -1.52 -6.62 -14.65
CA PHE A 285 -0.84 -6.73 -13.35
C PHE A 285 0.32 -5.75 -13.31
N SER A 286 0.28 -4.80 -12.37
CA SER A 286 1.15 -3.63 -12.41
C SER A 286 1.75 -3.28 -11.04
N ARG A 287 2.93 -2.66 -11.05
CA ARG A 287 3.48 -1.95 -9.89
C ARG A 287 2.89 -0.54 -9.86
N ARG A 288 2.86 0.09 -8.69
CA ARG A 288 2.28 1.43 -8.55
C ARG A 288 3.12 2.49 -9.25
N VAL A 289 4.44 2.36 -9.27
CA VAL A 289 5.32 3.23 -10.08
C VAL A 289 5.05 3.12 -11.58
N ASP A 290 4.62 1.95 -12.06
CA ASP A 290 4.29 1.77 -13.48
C ASP A 290 2.95 2.45 -13.81
N ILE A 291 1.96 2.36 -12.91
CA ILE A 291 0.72 3.15 -12.98
C ILE A 291 1.05 4.65 -12.94
N ALA A 292 1.95 5.07 -12.06
CA ALA A 292 2.35 6.48 -11.95
C ALA A 292 2.94 6.99 -13.25
N ARG A 293 3.97 6.31 -13.78
CA ARG A 293 4.60 6.66 -15.06
C ARG A 293 3.61 6.68 -16.22
N HIS A 294 2.75 5.67 -16.29
CA HIS A 294 1.67 5.62 -17.28
C HIS A 294 0.75 6.84 -17.20
N TRP A 295 0.37 7.27 -15.98
CA TRP A 295 -0.48 8.43 -15.79
C TRP A 295 0.22 9.73 -16.17
N HIS A 296 1.49 9.89 -15.79
CA HIS A 296 2.33 11.02 -16.21
C HIS A 296 2.38 11.18 -17.74
N GLU A 297 2.47 10.06 -18.47
CA GLU A 297 2.55 10.06 -19.93
C GLU A 297 1.17 10.25 -20.60
N THR A 298 0.13 9.59 -20.09
CA THR A 298 -1.20 9.52 -20.73
C THR A 298 -2.13 10.66 -20.32
N HIS A 299 -2.00 11.11 -19.07
CA HIS A 299 -2.81 12.16 -18.45
C HIS A 299 -1.90 13.16 -17.73
N PRO A 300 -1.02 13.89 -18.46
CA PRO A 300 -0.11 14.83 -17.83
C PRO A 300 -0.86 15.92 -17.07
N TYR A 301 -0.32 16.34 -15.93
CA TYR A 301 -0.90 17.42 -15.13
C TYR A 301 -1.01 18.73 -15.94
N GLN A 302 -2.17 19.39 -15.84
CA GLN A 302 -2.40 20.71 -16.42
C GLN A 302 -2.61 21.72 -15.30
N ALA A 303 -1.74 22.74 -15.24
CA ALA A 303 -1.82 23.77 -14.21
C ALA A 303 -3.17 24.50 -14.27
N GLY A 304 -3.87 24.55 -13.13
CA GLY A 304 -5.22 25.13 -13.02
C GLY A 304 -6.37 24.13 -13.22
N GLU A 305 -6.10 22.88 -13.58
CA GLU A 305 -7.07 21.77 -13.55
C GLU A 305 -6.94 20.92 -12.26
N SER A 306 -6.60 21.56 -11.13
CA SER A 306 -6.56 20.87 -9.85
C SER A 306 -7.96 20.42 -9.44
N LYS A 307 -8.06 19.19 -8.95
CA LYS A 307 -9.29 18.67 -8.34
C LYS A 307 -9.15 18.72 -6.83
#